data_AF-A0A527FC49-F1
#
_entry.id   AF-A0A527FC49-F1
#
_cell.length_a   1.000
_cell.length_b   1.000
_cell.length_c   1.000
_cell.angle_alpha   90.00
_cell.angle_beta   90.00
_cell.angle_gamma   90.00
#
_symmetry.space_group_name_H-M   'P 1'
#
loop_
_entity.id
_entity.type
_entity.pdbx_description
1 polymer ?
#
loop_
_entity_poly.entity_id
_entity_poly.type
_entity_poly.pdbx_seq_one_letter_code
_entity_poly.pdbx_strand_id
1 'polypeptide(L)' 'LFKRTVKGIARKHGFAACFMAKPYGDRAGNGFHVHFSLIDGEGRNVFDDGTDQGSETMRHAVGGLLAA' A
#
# COMPACT_ATOMS: atom_id res chain seq x y z
N LEU A 1 12.09 -2.23 8.01
CA LEU A 1 12.45 -1.16 8.97
C LEU A 1 11.24 -0.66 9.77
N PHE A 2 10.21 -0.10 9.13
CA PHE A 2 9.04 0.51 9.79
C PHE A 2 8.42 -0.30 10.94
N LYS A 3 7.94 -1.53 10.69
CA LYS A 3 7.32 -2.39 11.72
C LYS A 3 8.21 -2.61 12.95
N ARG A 4 9.54 -2.70 12.74
CA ARG A 4 10.51 -2.90 13.82
C ARG A 4 10.64 -1.63 14.66
N THR A 5 10.75 -0.47 14.02
CA THR A 5 10.83 0.83 14.70
C THR A 5 9.59 1.07 15.55
N VAL A 6 8.39 0.89 14.98
CA VAL A 6 7.12 1.08 15.70
C VAL A 6 7.00 0.14 16.89
N LYS A 7 7.33 -1.15 16.73
CA LYS A 7 7.34 -2.10 17.85
C LYS A 7 8.36 -1.73 18.93
N GLY A 8 9.53 -1.21 18.55
CA GLY A 8 10.56 -0.78 19.48
C GLY A 8 10.11 0.41 20.32
N ILE A 9 9.54 1.45 19.69
CA ILE A 9 9.01 2.62 20.39
C ILE A 9 7.85 2.23 21.31
N ALA A 10 6.89 1.43 20.82
CA ALA A 10 5.77 0.98 21.65
C ALA A 10 6.26 0.30 22.95
N ARG A 11 7.23 -0.61 22.84
CA ARG A 11 7.83 -1.29 24.00
C ARG A 11 8.52 -0.31 24.97
N LYS A 12 9.25 0.69 24.45
CA LYS A 12 9.88 1.73 25.28
C LYS A 12 8.87 2.49 26.15
N HIS A 13 7.63 2.60 25.69
CA HIS A 13 6.54 3.29 26.41
C HIS A 13 5.57 2.32 27.12
N GLY A 14 5.92 1.04 27.30
CA GLY A 14 5.08 0.07 28.02
C GLY A 14 3.89 -0.47 27.21
N PHE A 15 3.88 -0.28 25.88
CA PHE A 15 2.83 -0.75 24.98
C PHE A 15 3.31 -1.86 24.04
N ALA A 16 2.36 -2.52 23.37
CA ALA A 16 2.61 -3.44 22.27
C ALA A 16 1.93 -2.95 20.99
N ALA A 17 2.70 -2.78 19.91
CA ALA A 17 2.15 -2.51 18.59
C ALA A 17 1.86 -3.82 17.84
N CYS A 18 0.62 -3.96 17.35
CA CYS A 18 0.17 -5.13 16.61
C CYS A 18 -0.10 -4.79 15.14
N PHE A 19 0.47 -5.59 14.23
CA PHE A 19 0.27 -5.48 12.77
C PHE A 19 -0.40 -6.75 12.22
N MET A 20 -1.12 -7.49 13.05
CA MET A 20 -1.96 -8.60 12.58
C MET A 20 -3.10 -8.04 11.74
N ALA A 21 -3.51 -8.76 10.70
CA ALA A 21 -4.61 -8.33 9.83
C ALA A 21 -5.92 -8.11 10.62
N LYS A 22 -6.20 -8.96 11.62
CA LYS A 22 -7.40 -8.85 12.46
C LYS A 22 -7.06 -9.20 13.92
N PRO A 23 -6.60 -8.24 14.73
CA PRO A 23 -6.23 -8.50 16.12
C PRO A 23 -7.44 -8.67 17.05
N TYR A 24 -8.58 -8.07 16.69
CA TYR A 24 -9.85 -8.15 17.43
C TYR A 24 -10.97 -8.48 16.44
N GLY A 25 -11.74 -9.52 16.72
CA GLY A 25 -12.75 -10.04 15.79
C GLY A 25 -13.89 -9.05 15.52
N ASP A 26 -14.27 -8.28 16.54
CA ASP A 26 -15.35 -7.30 16.57
C ASP A 26 -14.96 -5.91 16.03
N ARG A 27 -13.70 -5.67 15.69
CA ARG A 27 -13.20 -4.36 15.24
C ARG A 27 -12.65 -4.40 13.82
N ALA A 28 -12.57 -3.25 13.15
CA ALA A 28 -11.86 -3.14 11.88
C ALA A 28 -10.41 -3.64 12.01
N GLY A 29 -9.92 -4.32 10.96
CA GLY A 29 -8.57 -4.87 10.90
C GLY A 29 -7.50 -3.86 10.47
N ASN A 30 -6.25 -4.30 10.42
CA ASN A 30 -5.15 -3.53 9.82
C ASN A 30 -5.04 -3.84 8.33
N GLY A 31 -5.18 -2.82 7.48
CA GLY A 31 -4.85 -2.90 6.06
C GLY A 31 -3.36 -2.65 5.78
N PHE A 32 -2.91 -3.03 4.60
CA PHE A 32 -1.61 -2.64 4.05
C PHE A 32 -1.81 -2.20 2.59
N HIS A 33 -2.41 -1.02 2.42
CA HIS A 33 -2.67 -0.47 1.09
C HIS A 33 -1.35 -0.10 0.43
N VAL A 34 -1.16 -0.57 -0.80
CA VAL A 34 0.02 -0.30 -1.60
C VAL A 34 -0.40 0.58 -2.77
N HIS A 35 0.16 1.79 -2.79
CA HIS A 35 0.14 2.63 -3.99
C HIS A 35 1.36 2.26 -4.81
N PHE A 36 1.17 1.99 -6.10
CA PHE A 36 2.25 1.71 -7.03
C PHE A 36 2.06 2.53 -8.31
N SER A 37 3.16 2.93 -8.92
CA SER A 37 3.23 3.64 -10.19
C SER A 37 4.32 3.01 -11.05
N LEU A 38 4.27 3.25 -12.36
CA LEU A 38 5.28 2.80 -13.29
C LEU A 38 5.95 4.03 -13.92
N ILE A 39 7.26 4.13 -13.73
CA ILE A 39 8.07 5.25 -14.24
C ILE A 39 8.95 4.74 -15.38
N ASP A 40 8.94 5.43 -16.53
CA ASP A 40 9.79 5.08 -17.67
C ASP A 40 11.24 5.54 -17.49
N GLY A 41 12.09 5.22 -18.47
CA GLY A 41 13.50 5.61 -18.45
C GLY A 41 13.76 7.12 -18.53
N GLU A 42 12.75 7.91 -18.90
CA GLU A 42 12.79 9.38 -18.95
C GLU A 42 12.23 10.02 -17.67
N GLY A 43 11.78 9.22 -16.71
CA GLY A 43 11.23 9.69 -15.44
C GLY A 43 9.73 10.03 -15.48
N ARG A 44 9.02 9.68 -16.56
CA ARG A 44 7.58 9.95 -16.69
C ARG A 44 6.75 8.84 -16.06
N ASN A 45 5.68 9.21 -15.36
CA ASN A 45 4.70 8.26 -14.87
C ASN A 45 3.81 7.79 -16.02
N VAL A 46 3.99 6.54 -16.47
CA VAL A 46 3.22 6.01 -17.61
C VAL A 46 1.78 5.68 -17.25
N PHE A 47 1.41 5.72 -15.96
CA PHE A 47 0.02 5.59 -15.52
C PHE A 47 -0.76 6.90 -15.59
N ASP A 48 -0.08 8.04 -15.75
CA ASP A 48 -0.70 9.35 -15.81
C ASP A 48 -1.03 9.74 -17.25
N ASP A 49 -2.28 10.12 -17.51
CA ASP A 49 -2.74 10.72 -18.77
C ASP A 49 -3.25 12.16 -18.60
N GLY A 50 -3.03 12.77 -17.44
CA GLY A 50 -3.51 14.10 -17.09
C GLY A 50 -4.95 14.14 -16.61
N THR A 51 -5.61 12.98 -16.43
CA THR A 51 -6.99 12.87 -15.95
C THR A 51 -7.12 11.92 -14.76
N ASP A 52 -8.23 12.00 -14.05
CA ASP A 52 -8.53 11.07 -12.95
C ASP A 52 -8.80 9.62 -13.42
N GLN A 53 -8.94 9.39 -14.73
CA GLN A 53 -9.17 8.06 -15.29
C GLN A 53 -7.88 7.24 -15.43
N GLY A 54 -6.73 7.92 -15.49
CA GLY A 54 -5.43 7.34 -15.74
C GLY A 54 -5.28 6.71 -17.13
N SER A 55 -4.03 6.42 -17.49
CA SER A 55 -3.69 5.98 -18.85
C SER A 55 -4.26 4.59 -19.19
N GLU A 56 -4.27 4.27 -20.48
CA GLU A 56 -4.61 2.92 -20.93
C GLU A 56 -3.69 1.86 -20.31
N THR A 57 -2.40 2.15 -20.18
CA THR A 57 -1.42 1.28 -19.51
C THR A 57 -1.79 1.03 -18.05
N MET A 58 -2.26 2.06 -17.32
CA MET A 58 -2.75 1.88 -15.95
C MET A 58 -3.95 0.93 -15.91
N ARG A 59 -4.93 1.10 -16.81
CA ARG A 59 -6.12 0.25 -16.88
C ARG A 59 -5.76 -1.20 -17.19
N HIS A 60 -4.80 -1.45 -18.08
CA HIS A 60 -4.27 -2.80 -18.34
C HIS A 60 -3.58 -3.39 -17.10
N ALA A 61 -2.80 -2.59 -16.35
CA ALA A 61 -2.17 -3.05 -15.12
C ALA A 61 -3.20 -3.44 -14.04
N VAL A 62 -4.27 -2.65 -13.89
CA VAL A 62 -5.40 -2.98 -13.00
C VAL A 62 -6.13 -4.24 -13.49
N GLY A 63 -6.37 -4.36 -14.79
CA GLY A 63 -6.97 -5.56 -15.39
C GLY A 63 -6.15 -6.83 -15.10
N GLY A 64 -4.82 -6.73 -15.15
CA GLY A 64 -3.92 -7.82 -14.76
C GLY A 64 -4.05 -8.23 -13.30
N LEU A 65 -4.20 -7.26 -12.37
CA LEU A 65 -4.42 -7.56 -10.95
C LEU A 65 -5.78 -8.20 -10.67
N LEU A 66 -6.82 -7.87 -11.44
CA LEU A 66 -8.15 -8.44 -11.28
C LEU A 66 -8.26 -9.85 -11.85
N ALA A 67 -7.46 -10.19 -12.86
CA ALA A 67 -7.46 -11.50 -13.50
C ALA A 67 -6.49 -12.52 -12.85
N ALA A 68 -5.64 -12.07 -11.92
CA ALA A 68 -4.65 -12.89 -11.22
C ALA A 68 -5.22 -13.72 -10.07
#